data_AF-A0A351Q9W6-F1
#
_entry.id   AF-A0A351Q9W6-F1
#
_cell.length_a   1.000
_cell.length_b   1.000
_cell.length_c   1.000
_cell.angle_alpha   90.00
_cell.angle_beta   90.00
_cell.angle_gamma   90.00
#
_symmetry.space_group_name_H-M   'P 1'
#
loop_
_entity.id
_entity.type
_entity.pdbx_description
1 polymer ?
#
loop_
_entity_poly.entity_id
_entity_poly.type
_entity_poly.pdbx_seq_one_letter_code
_entity_poly.pdbx_strand_id
1 'polypeptide(L)'
;MKKLILLLALLCALGCSVFAERVKITSGGQTFNARIERTELSSQMLDRLPLELDMTKLYSFLIYGDRAIDVSGVKGFRGGLKKGDITYCTYGYLIILTEDQPAGQSSRFVKVGQIDGNDIPKLNSISRGGKIKIERAE
;
A
#
# COMPACT_ATOMS: atom_id res chain seq x y z
N MET A 1 -12.71 -31.79 31.49
CA MET A 1 -11.59 -31.10 30.80
C MET A 1 -11.80 -31.03 29.27
N LYS A 2 -12.99 -30.65 28.77
CA LYS A 2 -13.27 -30.54 27.31
C LYS A 2 -13.78 -29.17 26.86
N LYS A 3 -14.07 -28.25 27.79
CA LYS A 3 -14.56 -26.89 27.48
C LYS A 3 -13.45 -25.84 27.34
N LEU A 4 -12.21 -26.14 27.75
CA LEU A 4 -11.10 -25.18 27.71
C LEU A 4 -10.36 -25.14 26.36
N ILE A 5 -10.47 -26.19 25.55
CA ILE A 5 -9.82 -26.27 24.22
C ILE A 5 -10.62 -25.51 23.15
N LEU A 6 -11.95 -25.37 23.33
CA LEU A 6 -12.78 -24.65 22.37
C LEU A 6 -12.58 -23.12 22.41
N LEU A 7 -12.15 -22.56 23.55
CA LEU A 7 -11.90 -21.12 23.67
C LEU A 7 -10.60 -20.69 22.97
N LEU A 8 -9.57 -21.55 22.95
CA LEU A 8 -8.33 -21.27 22.22
C LEU A 8 -8.50 -21.37 20.70
N ALA A 9 -9.37 -22.25 20.22
CA ALA A 9 -9.67 -22.36 18.79
C ALA A 9 -10.50 -21.18 18.26
N LEU A 10 -11.34 -20.56 19.11
CA LEU A 10 -12.13 -19.39 18.72
C LEU A 10 -11.32 -18.09 18.66
N LEU A 11 -10.22 -17.97 19.44
CA LEU A 11 -9.29 -16.85 19.33
C LEU A 11 -8.39 -16.93 18.08
N CYS A 12 -8.17 -18.12 17.52
CA CYS A 12 -7.42 -18.25 16.27
C CYS A 12 -8.27 -17.89 15.04
N ALA A 13 -9.60 -17.96 15.13
CA ALA A 13 -10.54 -17.56 14.07
C ALA A 13 -10.84 -16.05 14.03
N LEU A 14 -10.41 -15.30 15.05
CA LEU A 14 -10.44 -13.83 15.10
C LEU A 14 -9.04 -13.21 14.95
N GLY A 15 -8.00 -14.04 14.79
CA GLY A 15 -6.59 -13.68 14.89
C GLY A 15 -5.91 -13.43 13.56
N CYS A 16 -6.38 -12.42 12.81
CA CYS A 16 -5.51 -11.62 11.93
C CYS A 16 -6.28 -10.35 11.55
N SER A 17 -6.64 -9.51 12.54
CA SER A 17 -6.86 -8.10 12.22
C SER A 17 -5.51 -7.56 11.78
N VAL A 18 -5.25 -7.58 10.47
CA VAL A 18 -4.21 -6.75 9.90
C VAL A 18 -4.63 -5.32 10.24
N PHE A 19 -3.96 -4.72 11.22
CA PHE A 19 -4.24 -3.34 11.60
C PHE A 19 -3.90 -2.45 10.40
N ALA A 20 -4.93 -1.99 9.70
CA ALA A 20 -4.77 -1.07 8.59
C ALA A 20 -4.81 0.36 9.13
N GLU A 21 -3.75 1.11 8.88
CA GLU A 21 -3.64 2.51 9.24
C GLU A 21 -4.27 3.37 8.15
N ARG A 22 -5.09 4.35 8.57
CA ARG A 22 -5.65 5.32 7.64
C ARG A 22 -4.62 6.41 7.40
N VAL A 23 -4.37 6.71 6.13
CA VAL A 23 -3.45 7.77 5.73
C VAL A 23 -4.12 8.73 4.75
N LYS A 24 -3.62 9.96 4.76
CA LYS A 24 -3.96 11.00 3.80
C LYS A 24 -2.75 11.21 2.90
N ILE A 25 -2.96 11.16 1.59
CA ILE A 25 -1.96 11.48 0.58
C ILE A 25 -2.38 12.79 -0.08
N THR A 26 -1.50 13.79 -0.10
CA THR A 26 -1.78 15.07 -0.76
C THR A 26 -0.75 15.36 -1.84
N SER A 27 -1.22 15.83 -3.01
CA SER A 27 -0.37 16.17 -4.15
C SER A 27 -1.12 17.07 -5.12
N GLY A 28 -0.47 18.12 -5.64
CA GLY A 28 -1.07 19.01 -6.64
C GLY A 28 -2.42 19.63 -6.23
N GLY A 29 -2.62 19.91 -4.93
CA GLY A 29 -3.89 20.40 -4.39
C GLY A 29 -5.00 19.34 -4.23
N GLN A 30 -4.74 18.09 -4.63
CA GLN A 30 -5.64 16.96 -4.41
C GLN A 30 -5.31 16.25 -3.11
N THR A 31 -6.34 15.63 -2.53
CA THR A 31 -6.25 14.78 -1.35
C THR A 31 -6.86 13.43 -1.68
N PHE A 32 -6.16 12.37 -1.28
CA PHE A 32 -6.59 10.97 -1.39
C PHE A 32 -6.56 10.35 -0.01
N ASN A 33 -7.64 9.68 0.36
CA ASN A 33 -7.65 8.82 1.53
C ASN A 33 -7.14 7.44 1.11
N ALA A 34 -6.36 6.80 1.96
CA ALA A 34 -5.90 5.45 1.74
C ALA A 34 -5.86 4.66 3.04
N ARG A 35 -5.80 3.34 2.90
CA ARG A 35 -5.51 2.42 4.01
C ARG A 35 -4.24 1.66 3.68
N ILE A 36 -3.33 1.58 4.64
CA ILE A 36 -2.09 0.82 4.52
C ILE A 36 -2.09 -0.22 5.63
N GLU A 37 -2.06 -1.48 5.23
CA GLU A 37 -1.91 -2.62 6.14
C GLU A 37 -0.57 -2.50 6.85
N ARG A 38 -0.56 -2.55 8.18
CA ARG A 38 0.68 -2.56 8.96
C ARG A 38 1.29 -3.96 8.92
N THR A 39 2.38 -4.08 8.16
CA THR A 39 3.19 -5.29 8.00
C THR A 39 4.63 -4.95 8.38
N GLU A 40 5.51 -5.94 8.46
CA GLU A 40 6.95 -5.71 8.64
C GLU A 40 7.51 -4.75 7.56
N LEU A 41 7.03 -4.88 6.33
CA LEU A 41 7.47 -4.07 5.21
C LEU A 41 6.97 -2.62 5.31
N SER A 42 5.66 -2.44 5.44
CA SER A 42 5.03 -1.11 5.46
C SER A 42 5.28 -0.34 6.75
N SER A 43 5.60 -1.00 7.87
CA SER A 43 5.94 -0.32 9.13
C SER A 43 7.11 0.64 8.98
N GLN A 44 8.11 0.30 8.15
CA GLN A 44 9.27 1.17 7.89
C GLN A 44 8.89 2.54 7.29
N MET A 45 7.80 2.60 6.52
CA MET A 45 7.27 3.85 5.99
C MET A 45 6.30 4.50 6.99
N LEU A 46 5.38 3.72 7.58
CA LEU A 46 4.39 4.23 8.52
C LEU A 46 5.02 4.90 9.75
N ASP A 47 6.13 4.36 10.25
CA ASP A 47 6.82 4.88 11.44
C ASP A 47 7.53 6.20 11.17
N ARG A 48 7.74 6.57 9.89
CA ARG A 48 8.31 7.85 9.47
C ARG A 48 7.27 8.92 9.14
N LEU A 49 5.97 8.63 9.27
CA LEU A 49 4.93 9.62 8.97
C LEU A 49 4.95 10.79 9.98
N PRO A 50 4.76 12.05 9.52
CA PRO A 50 4.48 12.45 8.13
C PRO A 50 5.73 12.44 7.25
N LEU A 51 5.56 12.13 5.95
CA LEU A 51 6.67 12.05 5.00
C LEU A 51 6.34 12.73 3.67
N GLU A 52 7.36 13.33 3.05
CA GLU A 52 7.28 13.93 1.73
C GLU A 52 8.17 13.15 0.75
N LEU A 53 7.62 12.81 -0.42
CA LEU A 53 8.30 12.03 -1.45
C LEU A 53 8.22 12.74 -2.79
N ASP A 54 9.32 12.72 -3.53
CA ASP A 54 9.33 13.01 -4.96
C ASP A 54 8.96 11.72 -5.72
N MET A 55 7.71 11.64 -6.20
CA MET A 55 7.24 10.50 -6.97
C MET A 55 7.49 10.72 -8.46
N THR A 56 8.04 9.72 -9.14
CA THR A 56 8.30 9.77 -10.58
C THR A 56 7.38 8.81 -11.32
N LYS A 57 6.86 9.24 -12.48
CA LYS A 57 6.15 8.32 -13.38
C LYS A 57 7.11 7.30 -13.96
N LEU A 58 6.78 6.02 -13.82
CA LEU A 58 7.49 4.94 -14.49
C LEU A 58 6.45 4.13 -15.26
N TYR A 59 6.55 4.15 -16.59
CA TYR A 59 5.51 3.65 -17.50
C TYR A 59 4.16 4.37 -17.35
N SER A 60 3.16 3.99 -18.15
CA SER A 60 1.84 4.62 -18.12
C SER A 60 1.08 4.39 -16.82
N PHE A 61 1.36 3.29 -16.13
CA PHE A 61 0.47 2.67 -15.15
C PHE A 61 0.89 2.84 -13.69
N LEU A 62 2.02 3.47 -13.39
CA LEU A 62 2.45 3.67 -12.01
C LEU A 62 3.31 4.91 -11.77
N ILE A 63 3.32 5.33 -10.52
CA ILE A 63 4.26 6.32 -9.98
C ILE A 63 4.99 5.68 -8.80
N TYR A 64 6.28 5.97 -8.65
CA TYR A 64 7.12 5.37 -7.62
C TYR A 64 7.99 6.41 -6.90
N GLY A 65 8.40 6.13 -5.67
CA GLY A 65 9.25 6.98 -4.85
C GLY A 65 9.67 6.30 -3.54
N ASP A 66 10.17 7.12 -2.61
CA ASP A 66 10.80 6.72 -1.33
C ASP A 66 12.18 6.06 -1.47
N ARG A 67 12.88 5.95 -0.34
CA ARG A 67 14.11 5.17 -0.22
C ARG A 67 13.77 3.69 -0.39
N ALA A 68 14.54 2.99 -1.22
CA ALA A 68 14.45 1.54 -1.34
C ALA A 68 14.64 0.87 0.03
N ILE A 69 13.69 0.03 0.41
CA ILE A 69 13.76 -0.82 1.60
C ILE A 69 14.10 -2.27 1.23
N ASP A 70 14.66 -3.01 2.17
CA ASP A 70 14.91 -4.43 1.95
C ASP A 70 13.59 -5.21 1.89
N VAL A 71 13.41 -5.94 0.79
CA VAL A 71 12.24 -6.79 0.49
C VAL A 71 12.64 -8.26 0.36
N SER A 72 13.89 -8.60 0.74
CA SER A 72 14.40 -9.97 0.68
C SER A 72 13.51 -10.91 1.48
N GLY A 73 13.10 -12.03 0.86
CA GLY A 73 12.23 -13.03 1.50
C GLY A 73 10.74 -12.71 1.44
N VAL A 74 10.32 -11.52 0.99
CA VAL A 74 8.90 -11.20 0.78
C VAL A 74 8.42 -11.79 -0.54
N LYS A 75 7.38 -12.62 -0.48
CA LYS A 75 6.76 -13.18 -1.68
C LYS A 75 5.90 -12.12 -2.37
N GLY A 76 6.11 -11.95 -3.67
CA GLY A 76 5.27 -11.09 -4.49
C GLY A 76 3.81 -11.54 -4.52
N PHE A 77 2.94 -10.57 -4.78
CA PHE A 77 1.50 -10.71 -4.87
C PHE A 77 1.12 -11.54 -6.10
N ARG A 78 0.22 -12.52 -5.89
CA ARG A 78 -0.19 -13.47 -6.95
C ARG A 78 -1.58 -13.17 -7.53
N GLY A 79 -2.28 -12.15 -7.03
CA GLY A 79 -3.49 -11.63 -7.64
C GLY A 79 -3.18 -10.54 -8.67
N GLY A 80 -4.12 -10.23 -9.56
CA GLY A 80 -4.03 -8.98 -10.32
C GLY A 80 -4.13 -7.79 -9.37
N LEU A 81 -3.37 -6.73 -9.64
CA LEU A 81 -3.46 -5.48 -8.88
C LEU A 81 -4.38 -4.50 -9.59
N LYS A 82 -4.97 -3.59 -8.83
CA LYS A 82 -5.94 -2.63 -9.30
C LYS A 82 -5.40 -1.21 -9.25
N LYS A 83 -5.96 -0.36 -10.10
CA LYS A 83 -5.76 1.09 -9.98
C LYS A 83 -6.05 1.54 -8.54
N GLY A 84 -5.12 2.29 -7.97
CA GLY A 84 -5.18 2.77 -6.59
C GLY A 84 -4.55 1.83 -5.56
N ASP A 85 -4.10 0.63 -5.94
CA ASP A 85 -3.30 -0.20 -5.05
C ASP A 85 -1.96 0.48 -4.75
N ILE A 86 -1.55 0.38 -3.47
CA ILE A 86 -0.27 0.85 -2.96
C ILE A 86 0.58 -0.39 -2.72
N THR A 87 1.77 -0.40 -3.32
CA THR A 87 2.62 -1.59 -3.34
C THR A 87 4.09 -1.24 -3.11
N TYR A 88 4.89 -2.23 -2.73
CA TYR A 88 6.33 -2.19 -2.91
C TYR A 88 6.72 -3.08 -4.09
N CYS A 89 7.64 -2.63 -4.95
CA CYS A 89 8.25 -3.54 -5.92
C CYS A 89 9.38 -4.38 -5.31
N THR A 90 9.85 -5.39 -6.03
CA THR A 90 11.00 -6.23 -5.66
C THR A 90 12.33 -5.47 -5.52
N TYR A 91 12.36 -4.17 -5.85
CA TYR A 91 13.51 -3.29 -5.63
C TYR A 91 13.33 -2.39 -4.39
N GLY A 92 12.24 -2.54 -3.63
CA GLY A 92 12.02 -1.82 -2.38
C GLY A 92 11.40 -0.44 -2.51
N TYR A 93 10.98 0.00 -3.70
CA TYR A 93 10.34 1.30 -3.89
C TYR A 93 8.84 1.24 -3.64
N LEU A 94 8.31 2.28 -3.00
CA LEU A 94 6.87 2.46 -2.82
C LEU A 94 6.25 2.89 -4.15
N ILE A 95 5.11 2.31 -4.49
CA ILE A 95 4.42 2.48 -5.77
C ILE A 95 2.94 2.72 -5.55
N ILE A 96 2.36 3.66 -6.29
CA ILE A 96 0.92 3.82 -6.44
C ILE A 96 0.56 3.48 -7.90
N LEU A 97 -0.33 2.50 -8.07
CA LEU A 97 -0.82 2.12 -9.40
C LEU A 97 -1.87 3.11 -9.91
N THR A 98 -1.68 3.62 -11.12
CA THR A 98 -2.60 4.55 -11.78
C THR A 98 -3.49 3.88 -12.82
N GLU A 99 -3.24 2.58 -13.10
CA GLU A 99 -4.02 1.69 -13.95
C GLU A 99 -4.03 0.27 -13.34
N ASP A 100 -4.93 -0.60 -13.82
CA ASP A 100 -4.97 -2.01 -13.42
C ASP A 100 -3.72 -2.76 -13.92
N GLN A 101 -3.31 -3.80 -13.19
CA GLN A 101 -2.22 -4.70 -13.57
C GLN A 101 -2.70 -6.15 -13.62
N PRO A 102 -2.50 -6.86 -14.75
CA PRO A 102 -2.88 -8.26 -14.84
C PRO A 102 -2.01 -9.12 -13.89
N ALA A 103 -2.57 -10.24 -13.45
CA ALA A 103 -1.90 -11.14 -12.49
C ALA A 103 -0.50 -11.59 -12.95
N GLY A 104 -0.32 -11.84 -14.26
CA GLY A 104 0.96 -12.23 -14.84
C GLY A 104 2.08 -11.18 -14.71
N GLN A 105 1.74 -9.93 -14.41
CA GLN A 105 2.69 -8.83 -14.21
C GLN A 105 2.80 -8.42 -12.74
N SER A 106 2.00 -9.01 -11.84
CA SER A 106 1.87 -8.58 -10.45
C SER A 106 2.89 -9.23 -9.49
N SER A 107 3.58 -10.28 -9.95
CA SER A 107 4.51 -11.07 -9.13
C SER A 107 5.74 -10.29 -8.63
N ARG A 108 6.00 -9.10 -9.19
CA ARG A 108 7.09 -8.21 -8.77
C ARG A 108 6.67 -7.17 -7.74
N PHE A 109 5.44 -7.23 -7.25
CA PHE A 109 4.91 -6.25 -6.32
C PHE A 109 4.36 -6.93 -5.07
N VAL A 110 4.35 -6.20 -3.96
CA VAL A 110 3.74 -6.62 -2.69
C VAL A 110 2.72 -5.55 -2.37
N LYS A 111 1.43 -5.90 -2.43
CA LYS A 111 0.37 -4.98 -2.02
C LYS A 111 0.46 -4.75 -0.52
N VAL A 112 0.48 -3.49 -0.12
CA VAL A 112 0.51 -3.06 1.28
C VAL A 112 -0.63 -2.11 1.62
N GLY A 113 -1.40 -1.67 0.63
CA GLY A 113 -2.50 -0.76 0.87
C GLY A 113 -3.29 -0.44 -0.38
N GLN A 114 -4.24 0.47 -0.24
CA GLN A 114 -5.12 0.89 -1.30
C GLN A 114 -5.69 2.29 -1.02
N ILE A 115 -5.78 3.10 -2.07
CA ILE A 115 -6.52 4.36 -2.09
C ILE A 115 -8.02 4.06 -2.05
N ASP A 116 -8.76 4.84 -1.25
CA ASP A 116 -10.20 4.71 -1.12
C ASP A 116 -10.89 4.85 -2.49
N GLY A 117 -11.93 4.05 -2.73
CA GLY A 117 -12.58 3.94 -4.03
C GLY A 117 -13.12 5.27 -4.56
N ASN A 118 -13.59 6.13 -3.64
CA ASN A 118 -14.09 7.47 -3.95
C ASN A 118 -13.01 8.42 -4.48
N ASP A 119 -11.73 8.14 -4.19
CA ASP A 119 -10.59 8.97 -4.58
C ASP A 119 -9.84 8.41 -5.81
N ILE A 120 -10.12 7.17 -6.23
CA ILE A 120 -9.54 6.56 -7.44
C ILE A 120 -9.71 7.41 -8.71
N PRO A 121 -10.88 8.04 -8.99
CA PRO A 121 -11.03 8.88 -10.19
C PRO A 121 -10.06 10.07 -10.23
N LYS A 122 -9.61 10.55 -9.07
CA LYS A 122 -8.70 11.69 -8.95
C LYS A 122 -7.25 11.31 -9.28
N LEU A 123 -6.88 10.02 -9.32
CA LEU A 123 -5.50 9.56 -9.53
C LEU A 123 -4.87 10.06 -10.83
N ASN A 124 -5.67 10.38 -11.83
CA ASN A 124 -5.16 10.94 -13.09
C ASN A 124 -4.42 12.27 -12.85
N SER A 125 -4.78 13.04 -11.81
CA SER A 125 -4.12 14.29 -11.44
C SER A 125 -2.65 14.12 -11.01
N ILE A 126 -2.29 12.95 -10.49
CA ILE A 126 -0.92 12.64 -10.03
C ILE A 126 -0.19 11.65 -10.94
N SER A 127 -0.82 11.22 -12.04
CA SER A 127 -0.30 10.19 -12.95
C SER A 127 0.98 10.55 -13.70
N ARG A 128 1.43 11.81 -13.59
CA ARG A 128 2.70 12.31 -14.14
C ARG A 128 3.83 12.34 -13.12
N GLY A 129 3.56 11.92 -11.87
CA GLY A 129 4.47 12.11 -10.75
C GLY A 129 4.37 13.51 -10.15
N GLY A 130 5.24 13.79 -9.19
CA GLY A 130 5.29 15.03 -8.43
C GLY A 130 5.58 14.78 -6.95
N LYS A 131 5.68 15.88 -6.19
CA LYS A 131 5.77 15.79 -4.74
C LYS A 131 4.44 15.28 -4.18
N ILE A 132 4.53 14.31 -3.27
CA ILE A 132 3.41 13.85 -2.45
C ILE A 132 3.79 13.99 -0.98
N LYS A 133 2.80 14.29 -0.15
CA LYS A 133 2.91 14.23 1.31
C LYS A 133 1.97 13.15 1.81
N ILE A 134 2.46 12.27 2.67
CA ILE A 134 1.69 11.20 3.31
C ILE A 134 1.65 11.47 4.81
N GLU A 135 0.46 11.45 5.39
CA GLU A 135 0.22 11.74 6.80
C GLU A 135 -0.79 10.75 7.38
N ARG A 136 -0.79 10.58 8.70
CA ARG A 136 -1.87 9.84 9.37
C ARG A 136 -3.19 10.58 9.17
N ALA A 137 -4.25 9.85 8.86
CA ALA A 137 -5.58 10.40 8.89
C ALA A 137 -6.10 10.33 10.34
N GLU A 138 -6.67 11.43 10.82
CA GLU A 138 -7.38 11.49 12.11
C GLU A 138 -8.67 10.65 12.10
#